data_AF-X0WKX3-F1
#
_entry.id   AF-X0WKX3-F1
#
_cell.length_a   1.000
_cell.length_b   1.000
_cell.length_c   1.000
_cell.angle_alpha   90.00
_cell.angle_beta   90.00
_cell.angle_gamma   90.00
#
_symmetry.space_group_name_H-M   'P 1'
#
loop_
_entity.id
_entity.type
_entity.pdbx_description
1 polymer ?
#
loop_
_entity_poly.entity_id
_entity_poly.type
_entity_poly.pdbx_seq_one_letter_code
_entity_poly.pdbx_strand_id
1 'polypeptide(L)'
;MFRNWWIALPKWVRWVLGIFTIYSTLRFIFLVVVLPPFVWDSLVYHLPNVAHWVQAGRIELFDIAVLRIHSPANYEVFTSWFTVFLHHDAFIEASGIPAYVLAFLSVYTIGRRLNLARWSAVLGAVAYATTPALILATTGTKNDPIMAALFLAAMAIILDIAQHRRSQDDLRLWGEALVLVLILFYALGTKTYLLHLGPGLIVVAVLATLQEKTIKNWLSLPGDFIRAVRARGALLGVLVVLLLIVAVFLGT
;
A
#
# COMPACT_ATOMS: atom_id res chain seq x y z
N MET A 1 -0.75 -24.16 5.47
CA MET A 1 0.29 -23.38 4.77
C MET A 1 1.19 -22.57 5.72
N PHE A 2 0.64 -21.76 6.64
CA PHE A 2 1.42 -20.95 7.59
C PHE A 2 2.34 -21.73 8.55
N ARG A 3 1.86 -22.86 9.11
CA ARG A 3 2.65 -23.70 10.02
C ARG A 3 3.97 -24.17 9.40
N ASN A 4 3.94 -24.53 8.11
CA ASN A 4 5.13 -25.00 7.37
C ASN A 4 6.11 -23.84 7.07
N TRP A 5 5.60 -22.62 6.89
CA TRP A 5 6.43 -21.43 6.69
C TRP A 5 7.20 -21.05 7.96
N TRP A 6 6.51 -21.00 9.11
CA TRP A 6 7.13 -20.65 10.40
C TRP A 6 8.19 -21.68 10.83
N ILE A 7 7.89 -22.97 10.65
CA ILE A 7 8.82 -24.07 10.99
C ILE A 7 10.04 -24.08 10.05
N ALA A 8 9.94 -23.53 8.84
CA ALA A 8 11.07 -23.45 7.92
C ALA A 8 12.10 -22.35 8.30
N LEU A 9 11.77 -21.42 9.20
CA LEU A 9 12.70 -20.40 9.66
C LEU A 9 13.67 -20.96 10.71
N PRO A 10 14.94 -20.55 10.74
CA PRO A 10 15.85 -20.84 11.85
C PRO A 10 15.26 -20.37 13.18
N LYS A 11 15.50 -21.13 14.27
CA LYS A 11 14.93 -20.83 15.60
C LYS A 11 15.24 -19.39 16.07
N TRP A 12 16.44 -18.90 15.85
CA TRP A 12 16.84 -17.54 16.24
C TRP A 12 16.06 -16.46 15.47
N VAL A 13 15.72 -16.69 14.19
CA VAL A 13 14.90 -15.75 13.39
C VAL A 13 13.48 -15.66 13.93
N ARG A 14 12.94 -16.80 14.40
CA ARG A 14 11.62 -16.83 15.05
C ARG A 14 11.61 -15.99 16.32
N TRP A 15 12.68 -16.07 17.13
CA TRP A 15 12.85 -15.22 18.30
C TRP A 15 12.95 -13.75 17.94
N VAL A 16 13.77 -13.40 16.93
CA VAL A 16 13.86 -12.03 16.42
C VAL A 16 12.50 -11.49 15.98
N LEU A 17 11.73 -12.26 15.20
CA LEU A 17 10.38 -11.90 14.78
C LEU A 17 9.42 -11.74 15.96
N GLY A 18 9.48 -12.63 16.95
CA GLY A 18 8.67 -12.54 18.16
C GLY A 18 8.96 -11.27 18.95
N ILE A 19 10.24 -11.00 19.23
CA ILE A 19 10.69 -9.79 19.95
C ILE A 19 10.30 -8.54 19.16
N PHE A 20 10.56 -8.52 17.85
CA PHE A 20 10.19 -7.41 16.97
C PHE A 20 8.68 -7.14 17.00
N THR A 21 7.85 -8.18 16.92
CA THR A 21 6.40 -8.03 16.94
C THR A 21 5.92 -7.46 18.27
N ILE A 22 6.41 -7.99 19.39
CA ILE A 22 6.06 -7.51 20.74
C ILE A 22 6.51 -6.06 20.90
N TYR A 23 7.77 -5.75 20.58
CA TYR A 23 8.32 -4.40 20.71
C TYR A 23 7.56 -3.38 19.84
N SER A 24 7.31 -3.71 18.56
CA SER A 24 6.59 -2.80 17.65
C SER A 24 5.15 -2.59 18.10
N THR A 25 4.48 -3.64 18.59
CA THR A 25 3.12 -3.55 19.13
C THR A 25 3.07 -2.64 20.36
N LEU A 26 3.94 -2.87 21.34
CA LEU A 26 4.00 -2.04 22.55
C LEU A 26 4.33 -0.58 22.20
N ARG A 27 5.24 -0.37 21.24
CA ARG A 27 5.59 0.97 20.79
C ARG A 27 4.43 1.68 20.10
N PHE A 28 3.71 1.02 19.20
CA PHE A 28 2.53 1.62 18.56
C PHE A 28 1.39 1.87 19.55
N ILE A 29 1.16 0.97 20.49
CA ILE A 29 0.19 1.22 21.59
C ILE A 29 0.60 2.47 22.36
N PHE A 30 1.87 2.60 22.76
CA PHE A 30 2.34 3.78 23.46
C PHE A 30 2.13 5.06 22.63
N LEU A 31 2.57 5.07 21.37
CA LEU A 31 2.45 6.24 20.51
C LEU A 31 0.98 6.65 20.32
N VAL A 32 0.11 5.72 19.94
CA VAL A 32 -1.29 6.01 19.61
C VAL A 32 -2.14 6.34 20.85
N VAL A 33 -1.90 5.66 21.98
CA VAL A 33 -2.78 5.79 23.16
C VAL A 33 -2.30 6.87 24.13
N VAL A 34 -0.99 7.08 24.22
CA VAL A 34 -0.41 7.98 25.23
C VAL A 34 -0.11 9.36 24.65
N LEU A 35 0.25 9.46 23.37
CA LEU A 35 0.59 10.73 22.74
C LEU A 35 -0.55 11.20 21.83
N PRO A 36 -0.92 12.50 21.89
CA PRO A 36 -1.79 13.08 20.88
C PRO A 36 -0.99 13.32 19.58
N PRO A 37 -1.66 13.46 18.42
CA PRO A 37 -1.03 13.93 17.21
C PRO A 37 -0.28 15.25 17.45
N PHE A 38 1.03 15.24 17.19
CA PHE A 38 1.91 16.39 17.45
C PHE A 38 2.69 16.85 16.21
N VAL A 39 2.46 16.21 15.07
CA VAL A 39 3.15 16.54 13.82
C VAL A 39 2.47 17.75 13.17
N TRP A 40 3.28 18.76 12.83
CA TRP A 40 2.79 20.03 12.28
C TRP A 40 1.91 19.85 11.04
N ASP A 41 2.39 19.14 10.03
CA ASP A 41 1.61 18.89 8.79
C ASP A 41 0.25 18.25 9.08
N SER A 42 0.23 17.37 10.08
CA SER A 42 -0.97 16.64 10.46
C SER A 42 -2.01 17.54 11.09
N LEU A 43 -1.58 18.40 12.01
CA LEU A 43 -2.43 19.36 12.69
C LEU A 43 -2.87 20.51 11.78
N VAL A 44 -2.12 20.80 10.72
CA VAL A 44 -2.35 21.98 9.87
C VAL A 44 -3.24 21.67 8.67
N TYR A 45 -3.21 20.46 8.10
CA TYR A 45 -4.08 20.15 6.95
C TYR A 45 -4.55 18.69 6.83
N HIS A 46 -3.80 17.68 7.31
CA HIS A 46 -4.29 16.29 7.21
C HIS A 46 -5.48 16.01 8.14
N LEU A 47 -5.36 16.30 9.44
CA LEU A 47 -6.43 16.11 10.41
C LEU A 47 -7.56 17.14 10.28
N PRO A 48 -7.30 18.42 9.90
CA PRO A 48 -8.35 19.34 9.53
C PRO A 48 -9.27 18.84 8.40
N ASN A 49 -8.73 18.18 7.36
CA ASN A 49 -9.55 17.49 6.35
C ASN A 49 -10.51 16.50 7.01
N VAL A 50 -9.98 15.61 7.84
CA VAL A 50 -10.76 14.57 8.52
C VAL A 50 -11.83 15.20 9.43
N ALA A 51 -11.47 16.19 10.25
CA ALA A 51 -12.38 16.85 11.17
C ALA A 51 -13.51 17.57 10.41
N HIS A 52 -13.18 18.33 9.36
CA HIS A 52 -14.17 19.04 8.54
C HIS A 52 -15.14 18.07 7.88
N TRP A 53 -14.66 17.01 7.22
CA TRP A 53 -15.52 16.06 6.52
C TRP A 53 -16.44 15.28 7.45
N VAL A 54 -15.96 14.91 8.65
CA VAL A 54 -16.77 14.25 9.67
C VAL A 54 -17.88 15.19 10.16
N GLN A 55 -17.57 16.47 10.41
CA GLN A 55 -18.55 17.47 10.85
C GLN A 55 -19.56 17.83 9.75
N ALA A 56 -19.09 17.97 8.50
CA ALA A 56 -19.92 18.32 7.36
C ALA A 56 -20.76 17.15 6.81
N GLY A 57 -20.41 15.91 7.20
CA GLY A 57 -21.05 14.68 6.73
C GLY A 57 -20.79 14.39 5.25
N ARG A 58 -19.77 15.03 4.64
CA ARG A 58 -19.39 14.86 3.23
C ARG A 58 -17.92 15.22 3.02
N ILE A 59 -17.30 14.61 2.01
CA ILE A 59 -15.96 14.97 1.56
C ILE A 59 -16.10 16.20 0.65
N GLU A 60 -15.44 17.29 1.02
CA GLU A 60 -15.47 18.53 0.25
C GLU A 60 -14.20 19.37 0.49
N LEU A 61 -13.92 20.29 -0.42
CA LEU A 61 -12.96 21.36 -0.18
C LEU A 61 -13.58 22.43 0.72
N PHE A 62 -12.75 23.06 1.53
CA PHE A 62 -13.14 24.15 2.41
C PHE A 62 -12.02 25.19 2.48
N ASP A 63 -12.39 26.41 2.90
CA ASP A 63 -11.45 27.52 2.97
C ASP A 63 -10.58 27.43 4.22
N ILE A 64 -9.26 27.45 4.01
CA ILE A 64 -8.24 27.45 5.05
C ILE A 64 -6.98 28.12 4.51
N ALA A 65 -6.19 28.74 5.38
CA ALA A 65 -4.95 29.44 5.01
C ALA A 65 -3.88 28.55 4.34
N VAL A 66 -4.06 27.22 4.32
CA VAL A 66 -3.07 26.26 3.84
C VAL A 66 -3.51 25.65 2.52
N LEU A 67 -2.85 26.07 1.43
CA LEU A 67 -3.14 25.62 0.06
C LEU A 67 -2.98 24.11 -0.16
N ARG A 68 -2.29 23.39 0.74
CA ARG A 68 -2.14 21.93 0.64
C ARG A 68 -3.45 21.18 0.76
N ILE A 69 -4.52 21.82 1.24
CA ILE A 69 -5.87 21.27 1.28
C ILE A 69 -6.39 20.86 -0.11
N HIS A 70 -5.87 21.47 -1.17
CA HIS A 70 -6.21 21.12 -2.57
C HIS A 70 -5.39 19.94 -3.11
N SER A 71 -4.50 19.36 -2.31
CA SER A 71 -3.77 18.16 -2.71
C SER A 71 -4.70 16.94 -2.64
N PRO A 72 -4.43 15.89 -3.45
CA PRO A 72 -5.15 14.62 -3.30
C PRO A 72 -5.03 14.10 -1.86
N ALA A 73 -6.15 13.61 -1.31
CA ALA A 73 -6.29 13.35 0.12
C ALA A 73 -6.90 11.97 0.42
N ASN A 74 -6.62 10.97 -0.44
CA ASN A 74 -7.15 9.60 -0.24
C ASN A 74 -6.73 8.97 1.10
N TYR A 75 -5.55 9.34 1.63
CA TYR A 75 -5.13 8.85 2.94
C TYR A 75 -6.01 9.42 4.07
N GLU A 76 -6.41 10.68 3.97
CA GLU A 76 -7.32 11.35 4.88
C GLU A 76 -8.72 10.76 4.78
N VAL A 77 -9.16 10.42 3.55
CA VAL A 77 -10.42 9.69 3.34
C VAL A 77 -10.37 8.32 4.01
N PHE A 78 -9.23 7.62 3.96
CA PHE A 78 -9.06 6.39 4.73
C PHE A 78 -9.01 6.65 6.24
N THR A 79 -8.33 7.72 6.66
CA THR A 79 -8.17 8.10 8.07
C THR A 79 -9.51 8.46 8.72
N SER A 80 -10.47 9.02 7.98
CA SER A 80 -11.81 9.33 8.50
C SER A 80 -12.57 8.08 8.98
N TRP A 81 -12.23 6.89 8.52
CA TRP A 81 -12.85 5.66 9.02
C TRP A 81 -12.53 5.45 10.51
N PHE A 82 -11.34 5.87 10.95
CA PHE A 82 -10.94 5.77 12.36
C PHE A 82 -11.71 6.74 13.26
N THR A 83 -12.31 7.80 12.71
CA THR A 83 -13.14 8.73 13.47
C THR A 83 -14.62 8.41 13.36
N VAL A 84 -15.12 8.13 12.15
CA VAL A 84 -16.54 7.86 11.88
C VAL A 84 -17.01 6.59 12.58
N PHE A 85 -16.28 5.47 12.48
CA PHE A 85 -16.74 4.20 13.08
C PHE A 85 -16.59 4.18 14.59
N LEU A 86 -15.54 4.81 15.11
CA LEU A 86 -15.28 4.86 16.55
C LEU A 86 -16.05 5.98 17.26
N HIS A 87 -16.65 6.91 16.49
CA HIS A 87 -17.32 8.11 16.99
C HIS A 87 -16.42 8.99 17.88
N HIS A 88 -15.10 8.87 17.72
CA HIS A 88 -14.08 9.65 18.43
C HIS A 88 -12.74 9.56 17.67
N ASP A 89 -11.78 10.41 17.99
CA ASP A 89 -10.47 10.52 17.31
C ASP A 89 -9.27 9.95 18.11
N ALA A 90 -9.51 9.41 19.31
CA ALA A 90 -8.44 8.89 20.18
C ALA A 90 -7.51 7.82 19.55
N PHE A 91 -7.91 7.13 18.48
CA PHE A 91 -7.05 6.16 17.78
C PHE A 91 -6.72 6.59 16.34
N ILE A 92 -6.86 7.87 16.01
CA ILE A 92 -6.66 8.37 14.64
C ILE A 92 -5.25 8.11 14.11
N GLU A 93 -4.24 8.11 14.98
CA GLU A 93 -2.85 7.76 14.63
C GLU A 93 -2.66 6.30 14.22
N ALA A 94 -3.57 5.40 14.61
CA ALA A 94 -3.53 3.99 14.18
C ALA A 94 -3.82 3.83 12.67
N SER A 95 -4.35 4.87 12.01
CA SER A 95 -4.60 4.88 10.57
C SER A 95 -3.36 4.60 9.71
N GLY A 96 -2.15 4.86 10.20
CA GLY A 96 -0.93 4.53 9.47
C GLY A 96 -0.46 3.08 9.63
N ILE A 97 -0.95 2.33 10.62
CA ILE A 97 -0.49 0.95 10.89
C ILE A 97 -0.73 0.02 9.67
N PRO A 98 -1.86 0.07 8.96
CA PRO A 98 -2.03 -0.69 7.72
C PRO A 98 -0.94 -0.43 6.67
N ALA A 99 -0.51 0.82 6.51
CA ALA A 99 0.61 1.17 5.62
C ALA A 99 1.92 0.51 6.08
N TYR A 100 2.20 0.54 7.38
CA TYR A 100 3.38 -0.10 7.96
C TYR A 100 3.41 -1.61 7.69
N VAL A 101 2.28 -2.30 7.91
CA VAL A 101 2.16 -3.74 7.63
C VAL A 101 2.33 -4.02 6.14
N LEU A 102 1.67 -3.25 5.27
CA LEU A 102 1.79 -3.40 3.83
C LEU A 102 3.24 -3.21 3.37
N ALA A 103 3.94 -2.21 3.89
CA ALA A 103 5.34 -1.97 3.57
C ALA A 103 6.24 -3.13 4.04
N PHE A 104 6.06 -3.63 5.26
CA PHE A 104 6.79 -4.79 5.78
C PHE A 104 6.61 -6.02 4.88
N LEU A 105 5.37 -6.35 4.53
CA LEU A 105 5.05 -7.49 3.67
C LEU A 105 5.60 -7.30 2.26
N SER A 106 5.58 -6.08 1.74
CA SER A 106 6.13 -5.73 0.43
C SER A 106 7.64 -5.92 0.40
N VAL A 107 8.37 -5.41 1.39
CA VAL A 107 9.84 -5.60 1.51
C VAL A 107 10.20 -7.07 1.62
N TYR A 108 9.48 -7.83 2.45
CA TYR A 108 9.65 -9.28 2.53
C TYR A 108 9.47 -9.93 1.14
N THR A 109 8.39 -9.58 0.44
CA THR A 109 8.05 -10.13 -0.88
C THR A 109 9.10 -9.77 -1.92
N ILE A 110 9.55 -8.52 -1.98
CA ILE A 110 10.65 -8.07 -2.84
C ILE A 110 11.90 -8.92 -2.59
N GLY A 111 12.30 -9.09 -1.33
CA GLY A 111 13.44 -9.95 -0.98
C GLY A 111 13.26 -11.39 -1.46
N ARG A 112 12.05 -11.94 -1.35
CA ARG A 112 11.71 -13.28 -1.89
C ARG A 112 11.82 -13.35 -3.41
N ARG A 113 11.40 -12.31 -4.13
CA ARG A 113 11.49 -12.21 -5.60
C ARG A 113 12.91 -11.99 -6.08
N LEU A 114 13.76 -11.34 -5.28
CA LEU A 114 15.19 -11.22 -5.53
C LEU A 114 15.99 -12.48 -5.13
N ASN A 115 15.32 -13.63 -4.97
CA ASN A 115 15.92 -14.93 -4.64
C ASN A 115 16.72 -14.97 -3.32
N LEU A 116 16.52 -14.02 -2.41
CA LEU A 116 17.11 -14.11 -1.06
C LEU A 116 16.55 -15.33 -0.33
N ALA A 117 17.28 -15.86 0.65
CA ALA A 117 16.73 -16.88 1.54
C ALA A 117 15.58 -16.31 2.39
N ARG A 118 14.64 -17.16 2.86
CA ARG A 118 13.46 -16.71 3.61
C ARG A 118 13.84 -15.91 4.86
N TRP A 119 14.84 -16.39 5.59
CA TRP A 119 15.33 -15.71 6.79
C TRP A 119 15.95 -14.34 6.46
N SER A 120 16.70 -14.22 5.37
CA SER A 120 17.31 -12.95 4.96
C SER A 120 16.25 -11.93 4.53
N ALA A 121 15.22 -12.37 3.81
CA ALA A 121 14.08 -11.52 3.45
C ALA A 121 13.29 -11.05 4.69
N VAL A 122 13.12 -11.93 5.68
CA VAL A 122 12.52 -11.55 6.98
C VAL A 122 13.37 -10.49 7.67
N LEU A 123 14.68 -10.68 7.76
CA LEU A 123 15.57 -9.70 8.39
C LEU A 123 15.57 -8.36 7.68
N GLY A 124 15.55 -8.34 6.35
CA GLY A 124 15.43 -7.12 5.57
C GLY A 124 14.12 -6.37 5.87
N ALA A 125 13.00 -7.09 5.94
CA ALA A 125 11.71 -6.51 6.30
C ALA A 125 11.70 -5.96 7.75
N VAL A 126 12.26 -6.70 8.71
CA VAL A 126 12.40 -6.25 10.10
C VAL A 126 13.28 -5.00 10.16
N ALA A 127 14.45 -5.01 9.50
CA ALA A 127 15.35 -3.86 9.47
C ALA A 127 14.67 -2.60 8.94
N TYR A 128 13.98 -2.72 7.79
CA TYR A 128 13.17 -1.64 7.23
C TYR A 128 12.10 -1.15 8.24
N ALA A 129 11.36 -2.07 8.83
CA ALA A 129 10.26 -1.77 9.75
C ALA A 129 10.71 -1.23 11.11
N THR A 130 11.98 -1.44 11.47
CA THR A 130 12.60 -0.83 12.66
C THR A 130 13.18 0.56 12.42
N THR A 131 13.15 1.07 11.18
CA THR A 131 13.66 2.41 10.85
C THR A 131 12.94 3.46 11.69
N PRO A 132 13.65 4.26 12.52
CA PRO A 132 13.02 5.23 13.42
C PRO A 132 12.10 6.22 12.69
N ALA A 133 12.53 6.70 11.52
CA ALA A 133 11.76 7.62 10.69
C ALA A 133 10.43 7.02 10.22
N LEU A 134 10.42 5.73 9.82
CA LEU A 134 9.19 5.06 9.41
C LEU A 134 8.22 4.91 10.58
N ILE A 135 8.71 4.53 11.77
CA ILE A 135 7.86 4.33 12.94
C ILE A 135 7.20 5.65 13.36
N LEU A 136 7.97 6.74 13.42
CA LEU A 136 7.42 8.07 13.72
C LEU A 136 6.47 8.57 12.63
N ALA A 137 6.79 8.33 11.35
CA ALA A 137 5.93 8.74 10.26
C ALA A 137 4.60 7.95 10.25
N THR A 138 4.63 6.67 10.66
CA THR A 138 3.46 5.78 10.71
C THR A 138 2.37 6.30 11.65
N THR A 139 2.72 6.75 12.86
CA THR A 139 1.72 7.32 13.79
C THR A 139 1.49 8.81 13.55
N GLY A 140 2.34 9.44 12.73
CA GLY A 140 2.25 10.87 12.46
C GLY A 140 1.05 11.30 11.62
N THR A 141 0.08 10.44 11.26
CA THR A 141 -1.12 10.80 10.45
C THR A 141 -0.83 11.57 9.16
N LYS A 142 0.32 11.28 8.55
CA LYS A 142 0.73 11.83 7.24
C LYS A 142 0.54 10.80 6.13
N ASN A 143 0.48 11.29 4.90
CA ASN A 143 0.32 10.44 3.72
C ASN A 143 1.63 9.81 3.17
N ASP A 144 2.80 10.18 3.70
CA ASP A 144 4.09 9.64 3.25
C ASP A 144 4.29 8.12 3.49
N PRO A 145 3.97 7.55 4.67
CA PRO A 145 4.15 6.12 4.93
C PRO A 145 3.28 5.26 4.02
N ILE A 146 2.02 5.65 3.80
CA ILE A 146 1.13 4.93 2.90
C ILE A 146 1.62 5.04 1.45
N MET A 147 2.13 6.20 1.02
CA MET A 147 2.72 6.30 -0.33
C MET A 147 3.93 5.40 -0.50
N ALA A 148 4.82 5.35 0.50
CA ALA A 148 5.96 4.43 0.47
C ALA A 148 5.51 2.97 0.44
N ALA A 149 4.49 2.61 1.23
CA ALA A 149 3.93 1.26 1.26
C ALA A 149 3.33 0.86 -0.09
N LEU A 150 2.55 1.75 -0.73
CA LEU A 150 1.94 1.51 -2.04
C LEU A 150 2.99 1.37 -3.14
N PHE A 151 4.04 2.20 -3.11
CA PHE A 151 5.16 2.08 -4.05
C PHE A 151 5.87 0.72 -3.90
N LEU A 152 6.18 0.31 -2.66
CA LEU A 152 6.81 -0.99 -2.39
C LEU A 152 5.89 -2.15 -2.78
N ALA A 153 4.58 -2.04 -2.54
CA ALA A 153 3.60 -3.05 -2.93
C ALA A 153 3.49 -3.17 -4.45
N ALA A 154 3.45 -2.05 -5.17
CA ALA A 154 3.47 -2.04 -6.63
C ALA A 154 4.74 -2.72 -7.16
N MET A 155 5.91 -2.41 -6.59
CA MET A 155 7.16 -3.06 -6.94
C MET A 155 7.14 -4.57 -6.69
N ALA A 156 6.62 -5.00 -5.54
CA ALA A 156 6.48 -6.42 -5.20
C ALA A 156 5.60 -7.18 -6.19
N ILE A 157 4.48 -6.59 -6.60
CA ILE A 157 3.54 -7.19 -7.57
C ILE A 157 4.16 -7.23 -8.98
N ILE A 158 4.82 -6.15 -9.42
CA ILE A 158 5.53 -6.11 -10.71
C ILE A 158 6.56 -7.25 -10.79
N LEU A 159 7.34 -7.45 -9.73
CA LEU A 159 8.32 -8.53 -9.65
C LEU A 159 7.66 -9.92 -9.69
N ASP A 160 6.51 -10.10 -9.03
CA ASP A 160 5.77 -11.37 -9.09
C ASP A 160 5.28 -11.69 -10.50
N ILE A 161 4.60 -10.72 -11.12
CA ILE A 161 4.07 -10.82 -12.49
C ILE A 161 5.19 -11.16 -13.49
N ALA A 162 6.34 -10.48 -13.38
CA ALA A 162 7.46 -10.70 -14.29
C ALA A 162 8.05 -12.13 -14.21
N GLN A 163 8.07 -12.72 -13.01
CA GLN A 163 8.71 -14.00 -12.74
C GLN A 163 7.79 -15.22 -12.90
N HIS A 164 6.48 -15.09 -12.65
CA HIS A 164 5.59 -16.24 -12.54
C HIS A 164 4.60 -16.41 -13.70
N ARG A 165 4.66 -15.59 -14.76
CA ARG A 165 3.71 -15.67 -15.88
C ARG A 165 3.72 -17.02 -16.64
N ARG A 166 4.81 -17.79 -16.58
CA ARG A 166 4.93 -19.04 -17.35
C ARG A 166 4.19 -20.24 -16.72
N SER A 167 3.74 -20.13 -15.47
CA SER A 167 3.10 -21.22 -14.71
C SER A 167 1.80 -20.83 -14.00
N GLN A 168 1.34 -19.58 -14.14
CA GLN A 168 0.14 -19.10 -13.46
C GLN A 168 -1.12 -19.27 -14.31
N ASP A 169 -2.23 -19.61 -13.66
CA ASP A 169 -3.57 -19.51 -14.22
C ASP A 169 -3.89 -18.05 -14.58
N ASP A 170 -4.49 -17.83 -15.76
CA ASP A 170 -4.83 -16.49 -16.27
C ASP A 170 -5.58 -15.63 -15.24
N LEU A 171 -6.46 -16.23 -14.44
CA LEU A 171 -7.25 -15.52 -13.42
C LEU A 171 -6.39 -14.85 -12.35
N ARG A 172 -5.30 -15.50 -11.94
CA ARG A 172 -4.40 -14.96 -10.91
C ARG A 172 -3.65 -13.75 -11.45
N LEU A 173 -3.15 -13.84 -12.68
CA LEU A 173 -2.48 -12.73 -13.35
C LEU A 173 -3.39 -11.52 -13.47
N TRP A 174 -4.68 -11.71 -13.81
CA TRP A 174 -5.66 -10.62 -13.83
C TRP A 174 -5.91 -10.01 -12.46
N GLY A 175 -6.00 -10.85 -11.43
CA GLY A 175 -6.11 -10.38 -10.05
C GLY A 175 -4.93 -9.50 -9.67
N GLU A 176 -3.70 -9.95 -9.95
CA GLU A 176 -2.47 -9.21 -9.66
C GLU A 176 -2.39 -7.88 -10.46
N ALA A 177 -2.75 -7.90 -11.75
CA ALA A 177 -2.79 -6.71 -12.59
C ALA A 177 -3.85 -5.69 -12.13
N LEU A 178 -5.05 -6.15 -11.76
CA LEU A 178 -6.11 -5.30 -11.22
C LEU A 178 -5.67 -4.65 -9.91
N VAL A 179 -5.12 -5.44 -8.98
CA VAL A 179 -4.60 -4.92 -7.70
C VAL A 179 -3.49 -3.90 -7.93
N LEU A 180 -2.59 -4.14 -8.88
CA LEU A 180 -1.55 -3.17 -9.25
C LEU A 180 -2.15 -1.84 -9.73
N VAL A 181 -3.14 -1.88 -10.63
CA VAL A 181 -3.83 -0.67 -11.12
C VAL A 181 -4.51 0.07 -9.98
N LEU A 182 -5.22 -0.64 -9.09
CA LEU A 182 -5.88 -0.04 -7.93
C LEU A 182 -4.89 0.61 -6.97
N ILE A 183 -3.75 -0.03 -6.70
CA ILE A 183 -2.67 0.53 -5.88
C ILE A 183 -2.10 1.80 -6.51
N LEU A 184 -1.88 1.81 -7.83
CA LEU A 184 -1.35 2.99 -8.53
C LEU A 184 -2.35 4.15 -8.52
N PHE A 185 -3.65 3.90 -8.71
CA PHE A 185 -4.67 4.94 -8.60
C PHE A 185 -4.81 5.46 -7.18
N TYR A 186 -4.83 4.58 -6.19
CA TYR A 186 -4.89 5.00 -4.79
C TYR A 186 -3.65 5.82 -4.41
N ALA A 187 -2.47 5.45 -4.91
CA ALA A 187 -1.22 6.21 -4.75
C ALA A 187 -1.29 7.60 -5.41
N LEU A 188 -1.77 7.69 -6.66
CA LEU A 188 -1.96 8.99 -7.34
C LEU A 188 -2.91 9.91 -6.58
N GLY A 189 -4.03 9.37 -6.09
CA GLY A 189 -5.00 10.10 -5.26
C GLY A 189 -4.56 10.34 -3.82
N THR A 190 -3.41 9.79 -3.40
CA THR A 190 -2.79 10.08 -2.10
C THR A 190 -1.73 11.18 -2.22
N LYS A 191 -0.89 11.10 -3.24
CA LYS A 191 0.16 12.10 -3.52
C LYS A 191 0.61 11.97 -4.97
N THR A 192 0.55 13.07 -5.72
CA THR A 192 1.02 13.14 -7.12
C THR A 192 2.51 12.82 -7.29
N TYR A 193 3.26 12.71 -6.18
CA TYR A 193 4.66 12.31 -6.14
C TYR A 193 4.92 10.94 -6.79
N LEU A 194 3.91 10.06 -6.92
CA LEU A 194 4.06 8.82 -7.69
C LEU A 194 4.53 9.09 -9.13
N LEU A 195 4.19 10.22 -9.75
CA LEU A 195 4.67 10.55 -11.10
C LEU A 195 6.20 10.63 -11.19
N HIS A 196 6.85 11.08 -10.10
CA HIS A 196 8.31 11.17 -10.02
C HIS A 196 8.95 9.81 -9.71
N LEU A 197 8.23 8.95 -8.98
CA LEU A 197 8.67 7.59 -8.64
C LEU A 197 8.36 6.56 -9.74
N GLY A 198 7.40 6.86 -10.61
CA GLY A 198 6.91 6.01 -11.70
C GLY A 198 8.01 5.50 -12.63
N PRO A 199 8.97 6.34 -13.07
CA PRO A 199 10.13 5.87 -13.83
C PRO A 199 10.90 4.75 -13.14
N GLY A 200 11.01 4.78 -11.80
CA GLY A 200 11.62 3.71 -11.02
C GLY A 200 10.86 2.38 -11.14
N LEU A 201 9.52 2.40 -11.07
CA LEU A 201 8.70 1.21 -11.27
C LEU A 201 8.82 0.66 -12.70
N ILE A 202 8.92 1.53 -13.71
CA ILE A 202 9.14 1.13 -15.10
C ILE A 202 10.50 0.46 -15.25
N VAL A 203 11.55 1.04 -14.67
CA VAL A 203 12.89 0.43 -14.70
C VAL A 203 12.87 -0.95 -14.04
N VAL A 204 12.23 -1.10 -12.87
CA VAL A 204 12.11 -2.42 -12.23
C VAL A 204 11.35 -3.41 -13.11
N ALA A 205 10.23 -3.00 -13.73
CA ALA A 205 9.48 -3.86 -14.64
C ALA A 205 10.34 -4.30 -15.84
N VAL A 206 11.06 -3.37 -16.47
CA VAL A 206 11.94 -3.65 -17.60
C VAL A 206 13.07 -4.59 -17.19
N LEU A 207 13.78 -4.31 -16.10
CA LEU A 207 14.88 -5.16 -15.63
C LEU A 207 14.41 -6.56 -15.26
N ALA A 208 13.28 -6.68 -14.56
CA ALA A 208 12.70 -7.96 -14.19
C ALA A 208 12.32 -8.78 -15.44
N THR A 209 11.80 -8.13 -16.48
CA THR A 209 11.46 -8.83 -17.75
C THR A 209 12.66 -9.20 -18.58
N LEU A 210 13.71 -8.39 -18.58
CA LEU A 210 14.96 -8.69 -19.27
C LEU A 210 15.65 -9.89 -18.62
N GLN A 211 15.68 -9.93 -17.29
CA GLN A 211 16.21 -11.05 -16.53
C GLN A 211 15.48 -12.36 -16.87
N GLU A 212 14.16 -12.30 -17.02
CA GLU A 212 13.31 -13.48 -17.31
C GLU A 212 13.10 -13.72 -18.83
N LYS A 213 13.61 -12.85 -19.71
CA LYS A 213 13.38 -12.85 -21.17
C LYS A 213 11.88 -12.82 -21.57
N THR A 214 11.06 -12.05 -20.86
CA THR A 214 9.59 -12.05 -20.97
C THR A 214 8.97 -10.79 -21.62
N ILE A 215 9.70 -9.98 -22.39
CA ILE A 215 9.17 -8.68 -22.92
C ILE A 215 7.87 -8.81 -23.74
N LYS A 216 7.77 -9.81 -24.64
CA LYS A 216 6.55 -10.03 -25.46
C LYS A 216 5.30 -10.29 -24.60
N ASN A 217 5.50 -10.65 -23.34
CA ASN A 217 4.43 -11.01 -22.41
C ASN A 217 3.71 -9.79 -21.83
N TRP A 218 4.41 -8.66 -21.65
CA TRP A 218 3.77 -7.44 -21.17
C TRP A 218 2.84 -6.82 -22.21
N LEU A 219 3.23 -6.92 -23.48
CA LEU A 219 2.44 -6.42 -24.61
C LEU A 219 1.15 -7.22 -24.86
N SER A 220 1.04 -8.45 -24.33
CA SER A 220 -0.17 -9.27 -24.47
C SER A 220 -1.20 -9.05 -23.36
N LEU A 221 -0.83 -8.40 -22.24
CA LEU A 221 -1.75 -8.13 -21.12
C LEU A 221 -3.06 -7.43 -21.56
N PRO A 222 -3.06 -6.37 -22.37
CA PRO A 222 -4.33 -5.73 -22.74
C PRO A 222 -5.25 -6.64 -23.57
N GLY A 223 -4.67 -7.41 -24.50
CA GLY A 223 -5.43 -8.30 -25.39
C GLY A 223 -5.95 -9.55 -24.67
N ASP A 224 -5.15 -10.13 -23.78
CA ASP A 224 -5.54 -11.27 -22.96
C ASP A 224 -6.66 -10.86 -21.96
N PHE A 225 -6.62 -9.63 -21.45
CA PHE A 225 -7.63 -9.10 -20.52
C PHE A 225 -9.00 -9.05 -21.16
N ILE A 226 -9.07 -8.41 -22.34
CA ILE A 226 -10.31 -8.25 -23.09
C ILE A 226 -10.91 -9.62 -23.43
N ARG A 227 -10.06 -10.61 -23.77
CA ARG A 227 -10.50 -11.99 -24.02
C ARG A 227 -11.04 -12.67 -22.77
N ALA A 228 -10.33 -12.57 -21.63
CA ALA A 228 -10.75 -13.19 -20.37
C ALA A 228 -12.05 -12.59 -19.82
N VAL A 229 -12.22 -11.26 -19.92
CA VAL A 229 -13.44 -10.56 -19.53
C VAL A 229 -14.61 -10.95 -20.44
N ARG A 230 -14.41 -10.99 -21.77
CA ARG A 230 -15.44 -11.43 -22.73
C ARG A 230 -15.87 -12.89 -22.50
N ALA A 231 -14.93 -13.77 -22.16
CA ALA A 231 -15.20 -15.19 -21.95
C ALA A 231 -16.05 -15.49 -20.69
N ARG A 232 -16.07 -14.57 -19.71
CA ARG A 232 -16.75 -14.78 -18.41
C ARG A 232 -18.03 -13.97 -18.21
N GLY A 233 -18.51 -13.29 -19.27
CA GLY A 233 -19.80 -12.59 -19.29
C GLY A 233 -19.68 -11.07 -19.14
N ALA A 234 -20.41 -10.34 -19.98
CA ALA A 234 -20.34 -8.88 -20.11
C ALA A 234 -20.58 -8.11 -18.79
N LEU A 235 -21.38 -8.67 -17.89
CA LEU A 235 -21.77 -8.06 -16.61
C LEU A 235 -20.57 -7.85 -15.66
N LEU A 236 -19.65 -8.82 -15.59
CA LEU A 236 -18.45 -8.75 -14.76
C LEU A 236 -17.45 -7.72 -15.30
N GLY A 237 -17.34 -7.64 -16.63
CA GLY A 237 -16.54 -6.61 -17.29
C GLY A 237 -17.08 -5.20 -17.05
N VAL A 238 -18.40 -5.03 -17.15
CA VAL A 238 -19.06 -3.75 -16.87
C VAL A 238 -18.88 -3.35 -15.41
N LEU A 239 -19.00 -4.27 -14.46
CA LEU A 239 -18.79 -3.98 -13.03
C LEU A 239 -17.35 -3.55 -12.71
N VAL A 240 -16.34 -4.21 -13.29
CA VAL A 240 -14.93 -3.83 -13.09
C VAL A 240 -14.64 -2.47 -13.71
N VAL A 241 -15.14 -2.21 -14.92
CA VAL A 241 -14.97 -0.90 -15.59
C VAL A 241 -15.70 0.21 -14.81
N LEU A 242 -16.92 -0.06 -14.33
CA LEU A 242 -17.65 0.89 -13.48
C LEU A 242 -16.91 1.15 -12.17
N LEU A 243 -16.36 0.12 -11.51
CA LEU A 243 -15.58 0.30 -10.29
C LEU A 243 -14.31 1.11 -10.53
N LEU A 244 -13.61 0.91 -11.65
CA LEU A 244 -12.43 1.70 -12.02
C LEU A 244 -12.79 3.15 -12.35
N ILE A 245 -13.90 3.38 -13.05
CA ILE A 245 -14.41 4.73 -13.34
C ILE A 245 -14.84 5.43 -12.05
N VAL A 246 -15.63 4.75 -11.21
CA VAL A 246 -16.08 5.28 -9.92
C VAL A 246 -14.91 5.58 -9.00
N ALA A 247 -13.86 4.74 -8.97
CA ALA A 247 -12.64 5.00 -8.20
C ALA A 247 -11.87 6.24 -8.69
N VAL A 248 -11.94 6.57 -9.98
CA VAL A 248 -11.33 7.78 -10.55
C VAL A 248 -12.15 9.04 -10.22
N PHE A 249 -13.49 8.93 -10.20
CA PHE A 249 -14.38 10.08 -9.98
C PHE A 249 -14.75 10.33 -8.51
N LEU A 250 -14.64 9.33 -7.62
CA LEU A 250 -14.81 9.53 -6.17
C LEU A 250 -13.53 10.04 -5.48
N GLY A 251 -12.40 10.10 -6.21
CA GLY A 251 -11.12 10.63 -5.73
C GLY A 251 -10.84 12.08 -6.14
N THR A 252 -11.85 12.79 -6.66
CA THR A 252 -11.81 14.21 -7.05
C THR A 252 -13.01 14.94 -6.46
#